data_AF-A0A6A4SA10-F1
#
_entry.id   AF-A0A6A4SA10-F1
#
_cell.length_a   1.000
_cell.length_b   1.000
_cell.length_c   1.000
_cell.angle_alpha   90.00
_cell.angle_beta   90.00
_cell.angle_gamma   90.00
#
_symmetry.space_group_name_H-M   'P 1'
#
loop_
_entity.id
_entity.type
_entity.pdbx_description
1 polymer ?
#
loop_
_entity_poly.entity_id
_entity_poly.type
_entity_poly.pdbx_seq_one_letter_code
_entity_poly.pdbx_strand_id
1 'polypeptide(L)'
;MAEKKPRETADVSLPFAALQLLAPPVRLVSAALWKALKRRDVTQYGVVEEFVTSACETVPGLLTVRHQGKLTLGLRGRLILELCRTQPDPEVIEPHLRRIRAPASPPSSSSAPAAVRKDVKIARTIESFHSFVRTLLTDPTERELFFKEEFPVDYGPKFDEELEKLLWEFLIRLDQLLPVPNLAQVASEFVLL
;
A
#
# COMPACT_ATOMS: atom_id res chain seq x y z
N MET A 1 -21.04 47.85 -11.86
CA MET A 1 -21.53 46.55 -11.40
C MET A 1 -21.63 45.64 -12.61
N ALA A 2 -20.80 44.60 -12.68
CA ALA A 2 -20.98 43.49 -13.60
C ALA A 2 -20.69 42.23 -12.79
N GLU A 3 -21.76 41.49 -12.51
CA GLU A 3 -21.77 40.29 -11.70
C GLU A 3 -21.98 39.08 -12.61
N LYS A 4 -21.34 37.95 -12.24
CA LYS A 4 -21.45 36.56 -12.76
C LYS A 4 -20.72 36.23 -14.08
N LYS A 5 -20.10 35.05 -14.22
CA LYS A 5 -20.46 33.73 -13.64
C LYS A 5 -19.19 32.84 -13.49
N PRO A 6 -19.07 31.99 -12.44
CA PRO A 6 -18.01 30.98 -12.37
C PRO A 6 -18.25 29.90 -13.43
N ARG A 7 -17.20 29.53 -14.17
CA ARG A 7 -17.22 28.34 -15.04
C ARG A 7 -17.21 27.11 -14.14
N GLU A 8 -18.35 26.44 -14.02
CA GLU A 8 -18.42 25.08 -13.49
C GLU A 8 -17.69 24.15 -14.46
N THR A 9 -16.51 23.68 -14.08
CA THR A 9 -15.89 22.50 -14.68
C THR A 9 -16.74 21.31 -14.25
N ALA A 10 -17.74 20.97 -15.06
CA ALA A 10 -18.46 19.72 -14.90
C ALA A 10 -17.44 18.58 -14.98
N ASP A 11 -17.25 17.87 -13.87
CA ASP A 11 -16.38 16.72 -13.76
C ASP A 11 -17.01 15.58 -14.60
N VAL A 12 -16.63 15.50 -15.88
CA VAL A 12 -17.17 14.52 -16.83
C VAL A 12 -16.68 13.14 -16.39
N SER A 13 -17.49 12.50 -15.55
CA SER A 13 -17.23 11.16 -15.03
C SER A 13 -17.78 10.13 -16.02
N LEU A 14 -16.90 9.34 -16.63
CA LEU A 14 -17.33 8.24 -17.50
C LEU A 14 -18.03 7.14 -16.67
N PRO A 15 -19.09 6.50 -17.21
CA PRO A 15 -19.72 5.36 -16.56
C PRO A 15 -18.72 4.23 -16.33
N PHE A 16 -18.81 3.53 -15.19
CA PHE A 16 -17.89 2.44 -14.84
C PHE A 16 -17.83 1.33 -15.90
N ALA A 17 -18.96 1.00 -16.51
CA ALA A 17 -19.02 0.03 -17.61
C ALA A 17 -18.18 0.46 -18.83
N ALA A 18 -18.17 1.76 -19.15
CA ALA A 18 -17.34 2.29 -20.23
C ALA A 18 -15.84 2.21 -19.87
N LEU A 19 -15.49 2.40 -18.60
CA LEU A 19 -14.10 2.28 -18.14
C LEU A 19 -13.59 0.84 -18.21
N GLN A 20 -14.41 -0.15 -17.85
CA GLN A 20 -14.06 -1.57 -17.97
C GLN A 20 -13.80 -1.99 -19.41
N LEU A 21 -14.52 -1.39 -20.36
CA LEU A 21 -14.35 -1.64 -21.80
C LEU A 21 -13.11 -0.95 -22.38
N LEU A 22 -12.73 0.22 -21.85
CA LEU A 22 -11.62 1.03 -22.36
C LEU A 22 -10.27 0.70 -21.73
N ALA A 23 -10.25 0.05 -20.56
CA ALA A 23 -9.03 -0.27 -19.84
C ALA A 23 -9.13 -1.65 -19.19
N PRO A 24 -8.07 -2.49 -19.28
CA PRO A 24 -7.99 -3.75 -18.54
C PRO A 24 -8.32 -3.53 -17.05
N PRO A 25 -9.08 -4.43 -16.38
CA PRO A 25 -9.49 -4.26 -14.98
C PRO A 25 -8.33 -3.94 -14.03
N VAL A 26 -7.15 -4.49 -14.28
CA VAL A 26 -5.92 -4.22 -13.52
C VAL A 26 -5.55 -2.73 -13.55
N ARG A 27 -5.72 -2.03 -14.69
CA ARG A 27 -5.44 -0.58 -14.77
C ARG A 27 -6.41 0.24 -13.94
N LEU A 28 -7.69 -0.17 -13.88
CA LEU A 28 -8.68 0.49 -13.04
C LEU A 28 -8.37 0.32 -11.55
N VAL A 29 -7.98 -0.89 -11.16
CA VAL A 29 -7.50 -1.15 -9.80
C VAL A 29 -6.26 -0.32 -9.51
N SER A 30 -5.24 -0.33 -10.38
CA SER A 30 -4.03 0.49 -10.26
C SER A 30 -4.34 1.98 -10.04
N ALA A 31 -5.30 2.53 -10.78
CA ALA A 31 -5.74 3.92 -10.60
C ALA A 31 -6.40 4.15 -9.23
N ALA A 32 -7.22 3.22 -8.75
CA ALA A 32 -7.82 3.30 -7.42
C ALA A 32 -6.78 3.22 -6.30
N LEU A 33 -5.79 2.32 -6.41
CA LEU A 33 -4.68 2.20 -5.45
C LEU A 33 -3.85 3.47 -5.41
N TRP A 34 -3.52 4.04 -6.58
CA TRP A 34 -2.81 5.30 -6.68
C TRP A 34 -3.60 6.44 -6.02
N LYS A 35 -4.90 6.52 -6.30
CA LYS A 35 -5.80 7.52 -5.71
C LYS A 35 -5.86 7.40 -4.18
N ALA A 36 -5.92 6.19 -3.63
CA ALA A 36 -5.92 5.96 -2.19
C ALA A 36 -4.67 6.56 -1.54
N LEU A 37 -3.48 6.31 -2.11
CA LEU A 37 -2.25 6.93 -1.60
C LEU A 37 -2.26 8.44 -1.78
N LYS A 38 -2.57 8.96 -2.98
CA LYS A 38 -2.59 10.41 -3.23
C LYS A 38 -3.54 11.18 -2.31
N ARG A 39 -4.66 10.58 -1.93
CA ARG A 39 -5.65 11.17 -1.00
C ARG A 39 -5.35 10.90 0.46
N ARG A 40 -4.28 10.14 0.77
CA ARG A 40 -3.97 9.69 2.14
C ARG A 40 -5.15 8.97 2.77
N ASP A 41 -5.87 8.18 1.98
CA ASP A 41 -6.92 7.32 2.49
C ASP A 41 -6.31 6.09 3.16
N VAL A 42 -5.75 6.32 4.34
CA VAL A 42 -4.96 5.32 5.09
C VAL A 42 -5.81 4.09 5.43
N THR A 43 -7.13 4.24 5.54
CA THR A 43 -8.05 3.12 5.78
C THR A 43 -7.96 2.04 4.69
N GLN A 44 -7.61 2.44 3.46
CA GLN A 44 -7.47 1.54 2.32
C GLN A 44 -6.08 0.91 2.20
N TYR A 45 -5.09 1.35 2.99
CA TYR A 45 -3.71 0.88 2.84
C TYR A 45 -3.58 -0.63 3.10
N GLY A 46 -4.48 -1.22 3.89
CA GLY A 46 -4.55 -2.67 4.06
C GLY A 46 -4.90 -3.41 2.77
N VAL A 47 -5.86 -2.89 2.01
CA VAL A 47 -6.27 -3.43 0.70
C VAL A 47 -5.16 -3.22 -0.34
N VAL A 48 -4.50 -2.06 -0.31
CA VAL A 48 -3.35 -1.78 -1.19
C VAL A 48 -2.23 -2.78 -0.94
N GLU A 49 -1.89 -3.04 0.32
CA GLU A 49 -0.85 -4.01 0.66
C GLU A 49 -1.21 -5.42 0.18
N GLU A 50 -2.47 -5.83 0.35
CA GLU A 50 -2.91 -7.17 -0.06
C GLU A 50 -2.82 -7.36 -1.57
N PHE A 51 -3.19 -6.33 -2.33
CA PHE A 51 -3.03 -6.33 -3.77
C PHE A 51 -1.56 -6.44 -4.17
N VAL A 52 -0.68 -5.63 -3.58
CA VAL A 52 0.77 -5.67 -3.85
C VAL A 52 1.34 -7.06 -3.55
N THR A 53 0.97 -7.63 -2.41
CA THR A 53 1.43 -8.96 -1.99
C THR A 53 0.97 -10.03 -2.98
N SER A 54 -0.33 -10.04 -3.31
CA SER A 54 -0.91 -11.00 -4.26
C SER A 54 -0.31 -10.88 -5.66
N ALA A 55 -0.07 -9.66 -6.14
CA ALA A 55 0.56 -9.43 -7.43
C ALA A 55 2.02 -9.95 -7.47
N CYS A 56 2.78 -9.76 -6.39
CA CYS A 56 4.15 -10.27 -6.29
C CYS A 56 4.22 -11.81 -6.11
N GLU A 57 3.21 -12.42 -5.48
CA GLU A 57 3.08 -13.88 -5.41
C GLU A 57 2.71 -14.49 -6.77
N THR A 58 1.80 -13.82 -7.50
CA THR A 58 1.34 -14.24 -8.82
C THR A 58 2.42 -14.07 -9.89
N VAL A 59 3.20 -12.98 -9.79
CA VAL A 59 4.31 -12.68 -10.71
C VAL A 59 5.62 -12.59 -9.92
N PRO A 60 6.30 -13.72 -9.71
CA PRO A 60 7.60 -13.74 -9.06
C PRO A 60 8.60 -12.82 -9.78
N GLY A 61 9.32 -12.01 -9.02
CA GLY A 61 10.29 -11.06 -9.57
C GLY A 61 9.70 -9.72 -10.03
N LEU A 62 8.38 -9.51 -9.88
CA LEU A 62 7.75 -8.20 -10.14
C LEU A 62 8.46 -7.08 -9.37
N LEU A 63 8.74 -7.32 -8.08
CA LEU A 63 9.54 -6.45 -7.23
C LEU A 63 10.73 -7.20 -6.64
N THR A 64 11.76 -6.45 -6.25
CA THR A 64 12.80 -6.99 -5.37
C THR A 64 12.22 -7.21 -3.97
N VAL A 65 12.72 -8.21 -3.23
CA VAL A 65 12.31 -8.49 -1.84
C VAL A 65 12.42 -7.23 -0.97
N ARG A 66 13.45 -6.41 -1.19
CA ARG A 66 13.65 -5.15 -0.45
C ARG A 66 12.56 -4.12 -0.76
N HIS A 67 12.18 -3.98 -2.03
CA HIS A 67 11.14 -3.04 -2.45
C HIS A 67 9.78 -3.47 -1.92
N GLN A 68 9.40 -4.72 -2.16
CA GLN A 68 8.15 -5.29 -1.66
C GLN A 68 8.08 -5.16 -0.14
N GLY A 69 9.15 -5.49 0.57
CA GLY A 69 9.22 -5.34 2.03
C GLY A 69 9.00 -3.89 2.46
N LYS A 70 9.68 -2.92 1.86
CA LYS A 70 9.47 -1.50 2.19
C LYS A 70 8.02 -1.03 1.94
N LEU A 71 7.45 -1.39 0.80
CA LEU A 71 6.11 -0.97 0.40
C LEU A 71 5.04 -1.60 1.31
N THR A 72 5.08 -2.92 1.46
CA THR A 72 4.10 -3.66 2.28
C THR A 72 4.18 -3.29 3.76
N LEU A 73 5.39 -3.22 4.33
CA LEU A 73 5.58 -2.79 5.73
C LEU A 73 5.21 -1.32 5.92
N GLY A 74 5.52 -0.44 4.97
CA GLY A 74 5.16 0.97 5.03
C GLY A 74 3.64 1.18 5.04
N LEU A 75 2.92 0.51 4.13
CA LEU A 75 1.46 0.54 4.06
C LEU A 75 0.82 0.00 5.35
N ARG A 76 1.26 -1.18 5.80
CA ARG A 76 0.69 -1.86 6.97
C ARG A 76 1.03 -1.13 8.27
N GLY A 77 2.26 -0.67 8.42
CA GLY A 77 2.71 0.13 9.56
C GLY A 77 1.94 1.44 9.67
N ARG A 78 1.77 2.16 8.55
CA ARG A 78 1.00 3.40 8.53
C ARG A 78 -0.47 3.20 8.92
N LEU A 79 -1.10 2.14 8.41
CA LEU A 79 -2.47 1.78 8.79
C LEU A 79 -2.59 1.50 10.30
N ILE A 80 -1.67 0.71 10.86
CA ILE A 80 -1.67 0.39 12.28
C ILE A 80 -1.55 1.65 13.14
N LEU A 81 -0.64 2.57 12.78
CA LEU A 81 -0.49 3.82 13.52
C LEU A 81 -1.74 4.71 13.41
N GLU A 82 -2.39 4.76 12.25
CA GLU A 82 -3.66 5.49 12.09
C GLU A 82 -4.77 4.89 12.95
N LEU A 83 -4.85 3.57 13.04
CA LEU A 83 -5.79 2.88 13.94
C LEU A 83 -5.45 3.15 15.40
N CYS A 84 -4.18 3.09 15.82
CA CYS A 84 -3.78 3.49 17.17
C CYS A 84 -4.25 4.91 17.52
N ARG A 85 -4.30 5.82 16.54
CA ARG A 85 -4.76 7.20 16.75
C ARG A 85 -6.28 7.34 16.79
N THR A 86 -6.99 6.66 15.89
CA THR A 86 -8.42 6.89 15.63
C THR A 86 -9.34 5.87 16.30
N GLN A 87 -8.87 4.63 16.44
CA GLN A 87 -9.58 3.50 17.03
C GLN A 87 -8.56 2.56 17.72
N PRO A 88 -8.04 2.92 18.91
CA PRO A 88 -7.03 2.16 19.65
C PRO A 88 -7.62 0.88 20.26
N ASP A 89 -8.14 0.00 19.40
CA ASP A 89 -8.77 -1.26 19.75
C ASP A 89 -7.83 -2.42 19.38
N PRO A 90 -7.33 -3.18 20.38
CA PRO A 90 -6.48 -4.34 20.14
C PRO A 90 -7.11 -5.38 19.20
N GLU A 91 -8.43 -5.58 19.24
CA GLU A 91 -9.10 -6.58 18.41
C GLU A 91 -9.06 -6.22 16.92
N VAL A 92 -9.08 -4.91 16.62
CA VAL A 92 -8.99 -4.38 15.25
C VAL A 92 -7.53 -4.34 14.77
N ILE A 93 -6.58 -4.03 15.65
CA ILE A 93 -5.18 -3.79 15.29
C ILE A 93 -4.36 -5.08 15.19
N GLU A 94 -4.62 -6.06 16.06
CA GLU A 94 -3.86 -7.31 16.13
C GLU A 94 -3.84 -8.10 14.80
N PRO A 95 -4.94 -8.20 14.02
CA PRO A 95 -4.91 -8.82 12.68
C PRO A 95 -3.91 -8.14 11.73
N HIS A 96 -3.78 -6.82 11.79
CA HIS A 96 -2.83 -6.07 10.96
C HIS A 96 -1.39 -6.24 11.46
N LEU A 97 -1.16 -6.24 12.77
CA LEU A 97 0.15 -6.53 13.36
C LEU A 97 0.66 -7.91 12.96
N ARG A 98 -0.22 -8.91 12.94
CA ARG A 98 0.11 -10.27 12.49
C ARG A 98 0.57 -10.32 11.04
N ARG A 99 0.29 -9.32 10.20
CA ARG A 99 0.81 -9.28 8.82
C ARG A 99 2.22 -8.70 8.73
N ILE A 100 2.67 -7.97 9.75
CA ILE A 100 4.07 -7.54 9.87
C ILE A 100 4.89 -8.71 10.42
N ARG A 101 5.45 -9.51 9.51
CA ARG A 101 6.29 -10.67 9.83
C ARG A 101 7.55 -10.69 8.97
N ALA A 102 8.57 -11.38 9.46
CA ALA A 102 9.77 -11.60 8.69
C ALA A 102 9.41 -12.46 7.46
N PRO A 103 10.04 -12.25 6.30
CA PRO A 103 9.88 -13.14 5.16
C PRO A 103 10.12 -14.58 5.61
N ALA A 104 9.21 -15.49 5.28
CA ALA A 104 9.43 -16.91 5.53
C ALA A 104 10.71 -17.33 4.78
N SER A 105 11.74 -17.73 5.51
CA SER A 105 12.95 -18.26 4.88
C SER A 105 12.56 -19.52 4.10
N PRO A 106 12.82 -19.61 2.79
CA PRO A 106 12.57 -20.85 2.07
C PRO A 106 13.41 -21.98 2.70
N PRO A 107 12.92 -23.23 2.73
CA PRO A 107 13.61 -24.36 3.36
C PRO A 107 14.96 -24.73 2.69
N SER A 108 15.41 -23.97 1.70
CA SER A 108 16.63 -24.21 0.96
C SER A 108 17.20 -22.90 0.42
N SER A 109 18.13 -22.27 1.15
CA SER A 109 19.38 -21.70 0.58
C SER A 109 20.21 -20.89 1.58
N SER A 110 21.45 -21.35 1.78
CA SER A 110 22.61 -20.67 2.39
C SER A 110 22.58 -20.44 3.92
N SER A 111 23.19 -21.36 4.65
CA SER A 111 23.65 -21.21 6.04
C SER A 111 24.88 -20.28 6.14
N ALA A 112 24.88 -19.17 5.41
CA ALA A 112 25.95 -18.19 5.48
C ALA A 112 25.75 -17.32 6.75
N PRO A 113 26.78 -17.12 7.60
CA PRO A 113 26.64 -16.39 8.86
C PRO A 113 26.15 -14.95 8.67
N ALA A 114 26.35 -14.34 7.50
CA ALA A 114 25.85 -13.01 7.18
C ALA A 114 24.34 -12.96 6.87
N ALA A 115 23.76 -14.01 6.27
CA ALA A 115 22.32 -14.10 6.00
C ALA A 115 21.54 -14.32 7.31
N VAL A 116 21.99 -15.28 8.11
CA VAL A 116 21.42 -15.55 9.45
C VAL A 116 21.42 -14.30 10.34
N ARG A 117 22.52 -13.52 10.35
CA ARG A 117 22.58 -12.26 11.11
C ARG A 117 21.61 -11.18 10.62
N LYS A 118 21.27 -11.15 9.32
CA LYS A 118 20.29 -10.20 8.78
C LYS A 118 18.87 -10.61 9.18
N ASP A 119 18.55 -11.89 9.12
CA ASP A 119 17.23 -12.41 9.52
C ASP A 119 16.94 -12.15 11.00
N VAL A 120 17.94 -12.36 11.87
CA VAL A 120 17.84 -12.05 13.31
C VAL A 120 17.58 -10.55 13.56
N LYS A 121 18.21 -9.66 12.78
CA LYS A 121 17.98 -8.21 12.90
C LYS A 121 16.56 -7.83 12.49
N ILE A 122 16.08 -8.38 11.38
CA ILE A 122 14.72 -8.14 10.88
C ILE A 122 13.69 -8.61 11.90
N ALA A 123 13.85 -9.84 12.42
CA ALA A 123 12.97 -10.38 13.45
C ALA A 123 12.92 -9.50 14.69
N ARG A 124 14.07 -9.01 15.17
CA ARG A 124 14.13 -8.09 16.31
C ARG A 124 13.42 -6.78 16.03
N THR A 125 13.62 -6.18 14.86
CA THR A 125 12.94 -4.93 14.49
C THR A 125 11.42 -5.10 14.45
N ILE A 126 10.93 -6.25 13.97
CA ILE A 126 9.51 -6.58 13.98
C ILE A 126 8.99 -6.72 15.41
N GLU A 127 9.70 -7.46 16.27
CA GLU A 127 9.33 -7.61 17.67
C GLU A 127 9.31 -6.27 18.41
N SER A 128 10.30 -5.40 18.16
CA SER A 128 10.32 -4.04 18.69
C SER A 128 9.12 -3.23 18.21
N PHE A 129 8.75 -3.31 16.93
CA PHE A 129 7.55 -2.63 16.41
C PHE A 129 6.26 -3.17 17.07
N HIS A 130 6.15 -4.49 17.25
CA HIS A 130 5.01 -5.10 17.94
C HIS A 130 4.91 -4.63 19.39
N SER A 131 6.04 -4.60 20.12
CA SER A 131 6.09 -4.08 21.48
C SER A 131 5.69 -2.61 21.52
N PHE A 132 6.21 -1.80 20.60
CA PHE A 132 5.89 -0.38 20.49
C PHE A 132 4.39 -0.14 20.27
N VAL A 133 3.76 -0.88 19.35
CA VAL A 133 2.31 -0.76 19.13
C VAL A 133 1.52 -1.16 20.38
N ARG A 134 1.92 -2.22 21.09
CA ARG A 134 1.28 -2.60 22.37
C ARG A 134 1.41 -1.52 23.44
N THR A 135 2.54 -0.84 23.50
CA THR A 135 2.73 0.32 24.38
C THR A 135 1.77 1.44 24.02
N LEU A 136 1.67 1.82 22.75
CA LEU A 136 0.70 2.83 22.29
C LEU A 136 -0.75 2.46 22.61
N LEU A 137 -1.10 1.16 22.64
CA LEU A 137 -2.44 0.71 23.00
C LEU A 137 -2.72 0.77 24.50
N THR A 138 -1.70 0.53 25.32
CA THR A 138 -1.83 0.40 26.78
C THR A 138 -1.67 1.74 27.49
N ASP A 139 -0.76 2.60 27.01
CA ASP A 139 -0.43 3.89 27.61
C ASP A 139 -0.98 5.04 26.75
N PRO A 140 -2.08 5.70 27.17
CA PRO A 140 -2.65 6.81 26.42
C PRO A 140 -1.77 8.07 26.44
N THR A 141 -0.93 8.25 27.47
CA THR A 141 -0.06 9.42 27.61
C THR A 141 1.13 9.31 26.67
N GLU A 142 1.80 8.15 26.64
CA GLU A 142 2.86 7.90 25.64
C GLU A 142 2.30 7.96 24.22
N ARG A 143 1.09 7.45 24.01
CA ARG A 143 0.42 7.54 22.71
C ARG A 143 0.22 8.98 22.26
N GLU A 144 -0.30 9.84 23.13
CA GLU A 144 -0.51 11.27 22.82
C GLU A 144 0.81 11.97 22.50
N LEU A 145 1.85 11.71 23.29
CA LEU A 145 3.19 12.27 23.10
C LEU A 145 3.77 11.85 21.74
N PHE A 146 3.74 10.55 21.43
CA PHE A 146 4.22 10.01 20.15
C PHE A 146 3.55 10.68 18.96
N PHE A 147 2.21 10.78 18.96
CA PHE A 147 1.48 11.37 17.82
C PHE A 147 1.71 12.88 17.68
N LYS A 148 2.11 13.55 18.76
CA LYS A 148 2.41 14.98 18.77
C LYS A 148 3.84 15.28 18.33
N GLU A 149 4.82 14.50 18.79
CA GLU A 149 6.24 14.85 18.66
C GLU A 149 6.97 14.00 17.62
N GLU A 150 6.83 12.69 17.67
CA GLU A 150 7.62 11.76 16.84
C GLU A 150 6.93 11.45 15.51
N PHE A 151 5.62 11.20 15.54
CA PHE A 151 4.86 10.80 14.36
C PHE A 151 4.94 11.79 13.18
N PRO A 152 4.83 13.12 13.36
CA PRO A 152 4.95 14.07 12.25
C PRO A 152 6.36 14.11 11.64
N VAL A 153 7.38 13.68 12.39
CA VAL A 153 8.78 13.66 11.94
C VAL A 153 9.07 12.38 11.17
N ASP A 154 8.73 11.23 11.76
CA ASP A 154 9.09 9.92 11.23
C ASP A 154 8.09 9.39 10.19
N TYR A 155 6.81 9.72 10.35
CA TYR A 155 5.70 9.28 9.51
C TYR A 155 4.98 10.47 8.85
N GLY A 156 5.67 11.60 8.71
CA GLY A 156 5.17 12.80 8.06
C GLY A 156 5.25 12.77 6.52
N PRO A 157 5.22 13.95 5.87
CA PRO A 157 5.16 14.06 4.41
C PRO A 157 6.26 13.30 3.66
N LYS A 158 7.49 13.27 4.21
CA LYS A 158 8.62 12.54 3.59
C LYS A 158 8.38 11.04 3.54
N PHE A 159 7.80 10.47 4.60
CA PHE A 159 7.44 9.06 4.63
C PHE A 159 6.39 8.77 3.57
N ASP A 160 5.37 9.63 3.48
CA ASP A 160 4.30 9.47 2.51
C ASP A 160 4.81 9.56 1.05
N GLU A 161 5.73 10.50 0.76
CA GLU A 161 6.34 10.64 -0.57
C GLU A 161 7.14 9.40 -0.96
N GLU A 162 7.91 8.83 -0.04
CA GLU A 162 8.63 7.58 -0.29
C GLU A 162 7.66 6.42 -0.50
N LEU A 163 6.54 6.37 0.24
CA LEU A 163 5.53 5.34 0.06
C LEU A 163 4.80 5.47 -1.28
N GLU A 164 4.46 6.70 -1.70
CA GLU A 164 3.95 6.99 -3.04
C GLU A 164 4.93 6.51 -4.11
N LYS A 165 6.20 6.86 -4.00
CA LYS A 165 7.23 6.45 -4.97
C LYS A 165 7.32 4.93 -5.09
N LEU A 166 7.34 4.22 -3.96
CA LEU A 166 7.38 2.76 -3.94
C LEU A 166 6.16 2.15 -4.62
N LEU A 167 4.95 2.67 -4.38
CA LEU A 167 3.74 2.20 -5.07
C LEU A 167 3.80 2.53 -6.56
N TRP A 168 4.22 3.73 -6.94
CA TRP A 168 4.28 4.16 -8.33
C TRP A 168 5.20 3.26 -9.16
N GLU A 169 6.39 2.96 -8.64
CA GLU A 169 7.31 2.03 -9.27
C GLU A 169 6.72 0.61 -9.41
N PHE A 170 5.94 0.15 -8.42
CA PHE A 170 5.19 -1.10 -8.52
C PHE A 170 4.15 -1.05 -9.65
N LEU A 171 3.36 0.03 -9.73
CA LEU A 171 2.31 0.19 -10.74
C LEU A 171 2.89 0.26 -12.16
N ILE A 172 4.03 0.94 -12.36
CA ILE A 172 4.73 0.96 -13.66
C ILE A 172 5.11 -0.44 -14.08
N ARG A 173 5.73 -1.22 -13.17
CA ARG A 173 6.15 -2.59 -13.50
C ARG A 173 4.96 -3.51 -13.76
N LEU A 174 3.87 -3.33 -13.02
CA LEU A 174 2.64 -4.07 -13.24
C LEU A 174 2.03 -3.75 -14.61
N ASP A 175 1.98 -2.48 -15.00
CA ASP A 175 1.44 -2.06 -16.30
C ASP A 175 2.26 -2.59 -17.48
N GLN A 176 3.59 -2.70 -17.32
CA GLN A 176 4.47 -3.29 -18.33
C GLN A 176 4.17 -4.77 -18.64
N LEU A 177 3.46 -5.47 -17.74
CA LEU A 177 3.04 -6.86 -17.95
C LEU A 177 1.69 -6.97 -18.66
N LEU A 178 0.94 -5.89 -18.75
CA LEU A 178 -0.38 -5.90 -19.36
C LEU A 178 -0.26 -5.85 -20.89
N PRO A 179 -1.09 -6.60 -21.63
CA PRO A 179 -1.10 -6.53 -23.07
C PRO A 179 -1.44 -5.11 -23.53
N VAL A 180 -0.77 -4.65 -24.59
CA VAL A 180 -1.17 -3.43 -25.30
C VAL A 180 -2.51 -3.73 -25.96
N PRO A 181 -3.59 -2.99 -25.66
CA PRO A 181 -4.87 -3.22 -26.30
C PRO A 181 -4.72 -3.06 -27.81
N ASN A 182 -4.95 -4.12 -28.58
CA ASN A 182 -5.02 -4.05 -30.04
C ASN A 182 -6.48 -3.80 -30.44
N LEU A 183 -6.71 -2.92 -31.43
CA LEU A 183 -8.02 -2.66 -32.04
C LEU A 183 -8.80 -3.93 -32.39
N ALA A 184 -8.11 -4.98 -32.86
CA ALA A 184 -8.75 -6.26 -33.17
C ALA A 184 -9.32 -6.98 -31.93
N GLN A 185 -8.65 -6.91 -30.79
CA GLN A 185 -9.12 -7.52 -29.53
C GLN A 185 -10.31 -6.75 -28.95
N VAL A 186 -10.21 -5.41 -28.95
CA VAL A 186 -11.29 -4.53 -28.52
C VAL A 186 -12.54 -4.75 -29.39
N ALA A 187 -12.38 -4.83 -30.71
CA ALA A 187 -13.49 -5.10 -31.63
C ALA A 187 -14.13 -6.48 -31.43
N SER A 188 -13.36 -7.51 -31.03
CA SER A 188 -13.90 -8.85 -30.78
C SER A 188 -14.75 -8.92 -29.50
N GLU A 189 -14.45 -8.14 -28.48
CA GLU A 189 -15.27 -8.07 -27.26
C GLU A 189 -16.63 -7.38 -27.52
N PHE A 190 -16.69 -6.46 -28.49
CA PHE A 190 -17.96 -5.85 -28.93
C PHE A 190 -18.89 -6.80 -29.70
N VAL A 191 -18.39 -7.90 -30.26
CA VAL A 191 -19.20 -8.86 -31.04
C VAL A 191 -19.92 -9.87 -30.14
N LEU A 192 -19.57 -9.94 -28.85
CA LEU A 192 -20.15 -10.88 -27.87
C LEU A 192 -21.17 -10.22 -26.92
N LEU A 193 -21.50 -8.94 -27.12
CA LEU A 193 -22.58 -8.19 -26.45
C LEU A 193 -23.77 -8.02 -27.40
#